data_AF-A0A7K2KWS0-F1
#
_entry.id   AF-A0A7K2KWS0-F1
#
_cell.length_a   1.000
_cell.length_b   1.000
_cell.length_c   1.000
_cell.angle_alpha   90.00
_cell.angle_beta   90.00
_cell.angle_gamma   90.00
#
_symmetry.space_group_name_H-M   'P 1'
#
loop_
_entity.id
_entity.type
_entity.pdbx_description
1 polymer ?
#
loop_
_entity_poly.entity_id
_entity_poly.type
_entity_poly.pdbx_seq_one_letter_code
_entity_poly.pdbx_strand_id
1 'polypeptide(L)'
;PGAPQWVAQSTFTAGTATKLALTVDDGAGNLKVCSVAFTPTGTTTTLGDVLAAATSAATPSGCVTSVTPASGTGAITAVNGKANSGSNTWKVSVDGSSFAGALREKTINIGDTIALRWGA
;
A
#
# COMPACT_ATOMS: atom_id res chain seq x y z
N PRO A 1 -30.19 -27.19 4.75
CA PRO A 1 -29.31 -26.24 4.03
C PRO A 1 -29.62 -24.81 4.46
N GLY A 2 -28.63 -24.08 5.01
CA GLY A 2 -28.82 -22.72 5.54
C GLY A 2 -28.59 -21.64 4.49
N ALA A 3 -29.12 -20.44 4.75
CA ALA A 3 -28.91 -19.26 3.90
C ALA A 3 -27.41 -18.87 3.84
N PRO A 4 -26.93 -18.31 2.71
CA PRO A 4 -25.56 -17.85 2.59
C PRO A 4 -25.24 -16.79 3.64
N GLN A 5 -24.02 -16.85 4.18
CA GLN A 5 -23.52 -15.99 5.25
C GLN A 5 -22.29 -15.25 4.75
N TRP A 6 -22.13 -13.99 5.19
CA TRP A 6 -20.88 -13.28 5.00
C TRP A 6 -19.83 -13.86 5.94
N VAL A 7 -18.71 -14.30 5.37
CA VAL A 7 -17.56 -14.78 6.14
C VAL A 7 -16.38 -13.86 5.82
N ALA A 8 -15.71 -13.39 6.87
CA ALA A 8 -14.49 -12.61 6.71
C ALA A 8 -13.41 -13.48 6.06
N GLN A 9 -12.79 -12.97 5.01
CA GLN A 9 -11.62 -13.59 4.42
C GLN A 9 -10.38 -13.10 5.18
N SER A 10 -9.65 -14.01 5.82
CA SER A 10 -8.51 -13.64 6.67
C SER A 10 -7.18 -13.55 5.93
N THR A 11 -7.10 -14.11 4.72
CA THR A 11 -5.86 -14.19 3.94
C THR A 11 -6.14 -14.02 2.45
N PHE A 12 -5.12 -13.59 1.70
CA PHE A 12 -5.19 -13.68 0.25
C PHE A 12 -5.32 -15.14 -0.22
N THR A 13 -6.00 -15.32 -1.35
CA THR A 13 -5.98 -16.56 -2.11
C THR A 13 -4.99 -16.39 -3.24
N ALA A 14 -3.88 -17.13 -3.21
CA ALA A 14 -2.87 -17.06 -4.25
C ALA A 14 -3.49 -17.29 -5.64
N GLY A 15 -3.11 -16.48 -6.62
CA GLY A 15 -3.64 -16.54 -7.98
C GLY A 15 -5.01 -15.90 -8.19
N THR A 16 -5.68 -15.40 -7.15
CA THR A 16 -6.98 -14.72 -7.26
C THR A 16 -6.81 -13.21 -7.24
N ALA A 17 -7.20 -12.53 -8.32
CA ALA A 17 -7.12 -11.07 -8.41
C ALA A 17 -7.89 -10.38 -7.27
N THR A 18 -7.27 -9.37 -6.67
CA THR A 18 -7.83 -8.62 -5.54
C THR A 18 -7.53 -7.13 -5.67
N LYS A 19 -8.09 -6.34 -4.76
CA LYS A 19 -7.91 -4.89 -4.68
C LYS A 19 -7.67 -4.45 -3.24
N LEU A 20 -6.76 -3.51 -3.05
CA LEU A 20 -6.54 -2.83 -1.76
C LEU A 20 -6.71 -1.32 -1.90
N ALA A 21 -7.16 -0.68 -0.82
CA ALA A 21 -7.24 0.76 -0.75
C ALA A 21 -5.89 1.35 -0.33
N LEU A 22 -5.39 2.30 -1.12
CA LEU A 22 -4.15 3.02 -0.85
C LEU A 22 -4.44 4.53 -0.87
N THR A 23 -3.93 5.24 0.13
CA THR A 23 -3.84 6.70 0.11
C THR A 23 -2.39 7.14 0.11
N VAL A 24 -2.09 8.22 -0.62
CA VAL A 24 -0.75 8.83 -0.70
C VAL A 24 -0.89 10.32 -0.44
N ASP A 25 -0.30 10.79 0.66
CA ASP A 25 -0.23 12.18 1.06
C ASP A 25 1.23 12.65 1.11
N ASP A 26 1.58 13.61 0.26
CA ASP A 26 2.92 14.18 0.17
C ASP A 26 3.17 15.35 1.15
N GLY A 27 2.21 15.62 2.03
CA GLY A 27 2.21 16.70 3.01
C GLY A 27 1.90 18.08 2.41
N ALA A 28 1.60 18.17 1.11
CA ALA A 28 1.30 19.43 0.42
C ALA A 28 -0.20 19.65 0.18
N GLY A 29 -1.08 18.83 0.78
CA GLY A 29 -2.53 18.94 0.65
C GLY A 29 -3.13 18.20 -0.55
N ASN A 30 -2.34 17.39 -1.26
CA ASN A 30 -2.77 16.62 -2.42
C ASN A 30 -2.96 15.14 -2.07
N LEU A 31 -3.94 14.83 -1.23
CA LEU A 31 -4.27 13.45 -0.90
C LEU A 31 -4.76 12.70 -2.14
N LYS A 32 -4.01 11.68 -2.54
CA LYS A 32 -4.43 10.74 -3.58
C LYS A 32 -5.07 9.53 -2.91
N VAL A 33 -6.19 9.06 -3.45
CA VAL A 33 -6.88 7.86 -3.00
C VAL A 33 -7.09 6.95 -4.21
N CYS A 34 -6.67 5.70 -4.10
CA CYS A 34 -6.81 4.73 -5.18
C CYS A 34 -7.08 3.32 -4.67
N SER A 35 -7.74 2.56 -5.54
CA SER A 35 -7.79 1.11 -5.46
C SER A 35 -6.63 0.54 -6.27
N VAL A 36 -5.81 -0.33 -5.67
CA VAL A 36 -4.68 -1.00 -6.31
C VAL A 36 -5.06 -2.44 -6.63
N ALA A 37 -5.10 -2.80 -7.90
CA ALA A 37 -5.36 -4.18 -8.31
C ALA A 37 -4.06 -4.98 -8.41
N PHE A 38 -4.05 -6.22 -7.90
CA PHE A 38 -2.94 -7.16 -8.06
C PHE A 38 -3.39 -8.60 -7.88
N THR A 39 -2.53 -9.54 -8.25
CA THR A 39 -2.75 -10.98 -8.02
C THR A 39 -1.69 -11.47 -7.01
N PRO A 40 -2.08 -11.74 -5.75
CA PRO A 40 -1.17 -12.24 -4.73
C PRO A 40 -0.63 -13.62 -5.09
N THR A 41 0.62 -13.88 -4.69
CA THR A 41 1.30 -15.18 -4.87
C THR A 41 1.34 -16.01 -3.58
N GLY A 42 0.96 -15.43 -2.44
CA GLY A 42 0.91 -16.07 -1.14
C GLY A 42 -0.33 -15.64 -0.34
N THR A 43 -0.38 -16.03 0.94
CA THR A 43 -1.49 -15.71 1.86
C THR A 43 -1.43 -14.27 2.38
N THR A 44 -0.28 -13.62 2.28
CA THR A 44 -0.01 -12.21 2.58
C THR A 44 0.75 -11.57 1.43
N THR A 45 0.81 -10.24 1.41
CA THR A 45 1.68 -9.48 0.50
C THR A 45 2.54 -8.48 1.29
N THR A 46 3.40 -7.75 0.60
CA THR A 46 4.23 -6.70 1.21
C THR A 46 3.82 -5.32 0.72
N LEU A 47 4.10 -4.28 1.52
CA LEU A 47 3.91 -2.89 1.09
C LEU A 47 4.65 -2.60 -0.22
N GLY A 48 5.87 -3.13 -0.38
CA GLY A 48 6.67 -2.99 -1.58
C GLY A 48 5.98 -3.54 -2.83
N ASP A 49 5.30 -4.67 -2.72
CA ASP A 49 4.56 -5.29 -3.83
C ASP A 49 3.28 -4.53 -4.15
N VAL A 50 2.57 -4.03 -3.14
CA VAL A 50 1.39 -3.17 -3.35
C VAL A 50 1.78 -1.88 -4.06
N LEU A 51 2.87 -1.22 -3.65
CA LEU A 51 3.34 0.01 -4.30
C LEU A 51 3.86 -0.26 -5.71
N ALA A 52 4.51 -1.40 -5.95
CA ALA A 52 4.90 -1.80 -7.30
C ALA A 52 3.66 -2.01 -8.19
N ALA A 53 2.63 -2.73 -7.72
CA ALA A 53 1.37 -2.87 -8.45
C ALA A 53 0.68 -1.53 -8.69
N ALA A 54 0.70 -0.62 -7.72
CA ALA A 54 0.10 0.71 -7.83
C ALA A 54 0.70 1.56 -8.98
N THR A 55 1.96 1.30 -9.38
CA THR A 55 2.59 2.00 -10.51
C THR A 55 1.87 1.78 -11.85
N SER A 56 1.19 0.64 -12.01
CA SER A 56 0.56 0.25 -13.28
C SER A 56 -0.94 -0.09 -13.16
N ALA A 57 -1.42 -0.41 -11.96
CA ALA A 57 -2.76 -0.94 -11.72
C ALA A 57 -3.53 -0.19 -10.62
N ALA A 58 -3.20 1.08 -10.36
CA ALA A 58 -3.99 1.97 -9.51
C ALA A 58 -5.18 2.59 -10.27
N THR A 59 -6.34 2.67 -9.60
CA THR A 59 -7.53 3.38 -10.10
C THR A 59 -8.03 4.37 -9.03
N PRO A 60 -8.08 5.68 -9.32
CA PRO A 60 -7.55 6.35 -10.52
C PRO A 60 -6.03 6.16 -10.68
N SER A 61 -5.52 6.28 -11.91
CA SER A 61 -4.10 6.19 -12.20
C SER A 61 -3.32 7.39 -11.62
N GLY A 62 -1.99 7.25 -11.48
CA GLY A 62 -1.12 8.33 -10.99
C GLY A 62 -1.05 8.49 -9.47
N CYS A 63 -1.69 7.58 -8.74
CA CYS A 63 -1.63 7.48 -7.28
C CYS A 63 -0.18 7.22 -6.81
N VAL A 64 0.46 6.21 -7.41
CA VAL A 64 1.89 5.95 -7.36
C VAL A 64 2.40 5.88 -8.80
N THR A 65 3.46 6.61 -9.14
CA THR A 65 4.15 6.60 -10.43
C THR A 65 5.59 6.11 -10.29
N SER A 66 6.18 6.23 -9.11
CA SER A 66 7.49 5.68 -8.78
C SER A 66 7.66 5.46 -7.28
N VAL A 67 8.49 4.50 -6.90
CA VAL A 67 8.89 4.23 -5.50
C VAL A 67 10.38 3.91 -5.46
N THR A 68 11.09 4.43 -4.47
CA THR A 68 12.53 4.17 -4.24
C THR A 68 12.74 3.59 -2.85
N PRO A 69 13.48 2.47 -2.71
CA PRO A 69 13.94 1.60 -3.79
C PRO A 69 12.75 0.91 -4.48
N ALA A 70 12.91 0.56 -5.76
CA ALA A 70 11.83 -0.05 -6.57
C ALA A 70 11.56 -1.53 -6.21
N SER A 71 12.57 -2.21 -5.68
CA SER A 71 12.54 -3.63 -5.30
C SER A 71 13.39 -3.88 -4.05
N GLY A 72 13.38 -5.11 -3.53
CA GLY A 72 14.10 -5.50 -2.32
C GLY A 72 13.37 -5.10 -1.03
N THR A 73 14.13 -5.01 0.05
CA THR A 73 13.65 -4.71 1.42
C THR A 73 14.18 -3.35 1.90
N GLY A 74 13.70 -2.89 3.05
CA GLY A 74 14.13 -1.68 3.72
C GLY A 74 13.18 -0.50 3.55
N ALA A 75 13.61 0.64 4.06
CA ALA A 75 12.80 1.85 4.08
C ALA A 75 12.56 2.41 2.68
N ILE A 76 11.32 2.82 2.42
CA ILE A 76 10.96 3.64 1.26
C ILE A 76 11.50 5.05 1.50
N THR A 77 12.33 5.51 0.58
CA THR A 77 13.03 6.79 0.65
C THR A 77 12.44 7.83 -0.29
N ALA A 78 11.67 7.42 -1.30
CA ALA A 78 10.91 8.33 -2.15
C ALA A 78 9.66 7.67 -2.74
N VAL A 79 8.62 8.49 -2.95
CA VAL A 79 7.41 8.12 -3.71
C VAL A 79 7.07 9.27 -4.64
N ASN A 80 6.75 8.98 -5.91
CA ASN A 80 6.43 9.96 -6.95
C ASN A 80 7.49 11.07 -7.09
N GLY A 81 8.77 10.74 -6.87
CA GLY A 81 9.88 11.69 -6.88
C GLY A 81 10.04 12.54 -5.60
N LYS A 82 9.11 12.48 -4.64
CA LYS A 82 9.24 13.18 -3.35
C LYS A 82 10.10 12.36 -2.40
N ALA A 83 11.34 12.78 -2.20
CA ALA A 83 12.30 12.12 -1.30
C ALA A 83 12.07 12.49 0.17
N ASN A 84 12.56 11.65 1.08
CA ASN A 84 12.75 12.00 2.49
C ASN A 84 13.67 13.24 2.59
N SER A 85 13.38 14.13 3.54
CA SER A 85 14.16 15.35 3.75
C SER A 85 14.08 15.82 5.20
N GLY A 86 15.25 16.02 5.83
CA GLY A 86 15.34 16.36 7.24
C GLY A 86 14.64 15.32 8.11
N SER A 87 13.75 15.77 8.99
CA SER A 87 12.92 14.91 9.83
C SER A 87 11.71 14.30 9.11
N ASN A 88 11.40 14.74 7.89
CA ASN A 88 10.24 14.28 7.15
C ASN A 88 10.58 13.04 6.34
N THR A 89 9.97 11.92 6.72
CA THR A 89 10.15 10.62 6.07
C THR A 89 8.80 10.06 5.64
N TRP A 90 8.80 9.17 4.65
CA TRP A 90 7.63 8.38 4.31
C TRP A 90 7.28 7.41 5.44
N LYS A 91 6.04 7.52 5.91
CA LYS A 91 5.46 6.64 6.92
C LYS A 91 4.23 5.93 6.37
N VAL A 92 3.92 4.78 6.96
CA VAL A 92 2.74 3.99 6.65
C VAL A 92 1.89 3.80 7.90
N SER A 93 0.58 3.90 7.72
CA SER A 93 -0.44 3.43 8.64
C SER A 93 -1.24 2.35 7.95
N VAL A 94 -1.48 1.24 8.64
CA VAL A 94 -2.30 0.13 8.16
C VAL A 94 -3.50 0.03 9.10
N ASP A 95 -4.71 0.09 8.54
CA ASP A 95 -5.98 0.03 9.29
C ASP A 95 -6.07 1.06 10.42
N GLY A 96 -5.57 2.27 10.16
CA GLY A 96 -5.61 3.36 11.13
C GLY A 96 -4.62 3.22 12.29
N SER A 97 -3.65 2.30 12.20
CA SER A 97 -2.55 2.23 13.17
C SER A 97 -1.76 3.54 13.23
N SER A 98 -0.99 3.76 14.30
CA SER A 98 -0.02 4.87 14.33
C SER A 98 0.94 4.79 13.15
N PHE A 99 1.27 5.94 12.55
CA PHE A 99 2.23 6.02 11.45
C PHE A 99 3.62 5.58 11.91
N ALA A 100 4.16 4.58 11.23
CA ALA A 100 5.52 4.07 11.43
C ALA A 100 6.33 4.18 10.14
N GLY A 101 7.64 3.96 10.20
CA GLY A 101 8.49 3.98 9.00
C GLY A 101 7.95 3.07 7.90
N ALA A 102 7.84 3.59 6.68
CA ALA A 102 7.36 2.82 5.54
C ALA A 102 8.45 1.84 5.08
N LEU A 103 8.39 0.60 5.56
CA LEU A 103 9.29 -0.49 5.17
C LEU A 103 8.66 -1.31 4.05
N ARG A 104 9.44 -1.66 3.02
CA ARG A 104 8.95 -2.46 1.88
C ARG A 104 8.41 -3.82 2.31
N GLU A 105 9.08 -4.46 3.26
CA GLU A 105 8.72 -5.78 3.82
C GLU A 105 7.55 -5.75 4.80
N LYS A 106 6.94 -4.58 5.07
CA LYS A 106 5.76 -4.48 5.91
C LYS A 106 4.67 -5.40 5.37
N THR A 107 4.23 -6.36 6.18
CA THR A 107 3.15 -7.28 5.84
C THR A 107 1.84 -6.52 5.67
N ILE A 108 1.15 -6.84 4.58
CA ILE A 108 -0.18 -6.38 4.23
C ILE A 108 -1.07 -7.60 4.05
N ASN A 109 -2.27 -7.55 4.61
CA ASN A 109 -3.29 -8.58 4.52
C ASN A 109 -4.44 -8.15 3.60
N ILE A 110 -5.34 -9.09 3.34
CA ILE A 110 -6.54 -8.80 2.58
C ILE A 110 -7.47 -7.90 3.40
N GLY A 111 -8.05 -6.90 2.74
CA GLY A 111 -8.96 -5.95 3.39
C GLY A 111 -8.27 -4.77 4.06
N ASP A 112 -6.95 -4.80 4.20
CA ASP A 112 -6.17 -3.69 4.77
C ASP A 112 -6.41 -2.39 3.99
N THR A 113 -6.50 -1.30 4.74
CA THR A 113 -6.44 0.07 4.25
C THR A 113 -5.06 0.64 4.53
N ILE A 114 -4.40 1.14 3.49
CA ILE A 114 -3.00 1.59 3.57
C ILE A 114 -2.98 3.10 3.39
N ALA A 115 -2.43 3.81 4.37
CA ALA A 115 -2.16 5.24 4.25
C ALA A 115 -0.67 5.50 4.25
N LEU A 116 -0.16 6.05 3.16
CA LEU A 116 1.22 6.49 3.02
C LEU A 116 1.29 8.01 3.18
N ARG A 117 2.10 8.50 4.12
CA ARG A 117 2.18 9.93 4.41
C ARG A 117 3.61 10.39 4.61
N TRP A 118 3.98 11.49 3.97
CA TRP A 118 5.28 12.12 4.14
C TRP A 118 5.26 13.06 5.35
N GLY A 119 6.18 12.86 6.29
CA GLY A 119 6.33 13.72 7.49
C GLY A 119 5.25 13.53 8.57
N ALA A 120 4.52 12.41 8.55
CA ALA A 120 3.66 11.98 9.66
C ALA A 120 4.47 11.55 10.89
#